data_AF-A0A537GXP6-F1
#
_entry.id   AF-A0A537GXP6-F1
#
_cell.length_a   1.000
_cell.length_b   1.000
_cell.length_c   1.000
_cell.angle_alpha   90.00
_cell.angle_beta   90.00
_cell.angle_gamma   90.00
#
_symmetry.space_group_name_H-M   'P 1'
#
loop_
_entity.id
_entity.type
_entity.pdbx_description
1 polymer ?
#
loop_
_entity_poly.entity_id
_entity_poly.type
_entity_poly.pdbx_seq_one_letter_code
_entity_poly.pdbx_strand_id
1 'polypeptide(L)'
;HSNIVPWQLLAKEKGAHLKYVGITDDGHLLHEDFRQHLESGGIKLVTMTHVSNVLGTINPVREYIREVHKRGCPVLVDAAQSVPHMPVDVQDLDCDFLAFSGHKMCGPTGIGILYAKKSILQAMPPYHGGGEMIREVHLYESAWKDPPYKFEAGTTNIAGAIGLGKAVDYLSGLGLRNIQEHEQELT
;
A
#
# COMPACT_ATOMS: atom_id res chain seq x y z
N HIS A 1 12.74 -0.09 1.92
CA HIS A 1 12.92 -1.45 2.49
C HIS A 1 11.64 -2.27 2.47
N SER A 2 10.57 -1.80 3.12
CA SER A 2 9.31 -2.56 3.26
C SER A 2 8.65 -2.91 1.94
N ASN A 3 8.81 -2.08 0.90
CA ASN A 3 8.31 -2.35 -0.45
C ASN A 3 9.37 -2.99 -1.39
N ILE A 4 10.33 -3.75 -0.86
CA ILE A 4 11.35 -4.48 -1.64
C ILE A 4 11.52 -5.90 -1.12
N VAL A 5 11.80 -6.05 0.18
CA VAL A 5 12.15 -7.36 0.78
C VAL A 5 11.04 -8.40 0.63
N PRO A 6 9.73 -8.10 0.83
CA PRO A 6 8.67 -9.07 0.60
C PRO A 6 8.65 -9.62 -0.82
N TRP A 7 8.96 -8.77 -1.81
CA TRP A 7 9.01 -9.17 -3.23
C TRP A 7 10.22 -10.02 -3.55
N GLN A 8 11.37 -9.78 -2.92
CA GLN A 8 12.54 -10.64 -3.04
C GLN A 8 12.28 -12.05 -2.49
N LEU A 9 11.63 -12.13 -1.33
CA LEU A 9 11.23 -13.40 -0.73
C LEU A 9 10.23 -14.15 -1.61
N LEU A 10 9.19 -13.46 -2.08
CA LEU A 10 8.17 -14.05 -2.96
C LEU A 10 8.76 -14.47 -4.31
N ALA A 11 9.65 -13.67 -4.90
CA ALA A 11 10.33 -13.99 -6.14
C ALA A 11 11.17 -15.27 -6.01
N LYS A 12 11.89 -15.43 -4.89
CA LYS A 12 12.64 -16.66 -4.60
C LYS A 12 11.72 -17.86 -4.41
N GLU A 13 10.59 -17.70 -3.73
CA GLU A 13 9.62 -18.78 -3.48
C GLU A 13 8.92 -19.25 -4.77
N LYS A 14 8.51 -18.31 -5.63
CA LYS A 14 7.71 -18.60 -6.83
C LYS A 14 8.51 -18.68 -8.12
N GLY A 15 9.83 -18.48 -8.07
CA GLY A 15 10.67 -18.38 -9.26
C GLY A 15 10.33 -17.16 -10.14
N ALA A 16 9.82 -16.07 -9.54
CA ALA A 16 9.53 -14.85 -10.28
C ALA A 16 10.79 -14.00 -10.45
N HIS A 17 10.75 -13.06 -11.40
CA HIS A 17 11.84 -12.13 -11.66
C HIS A 17 11.46 -10.73 -11.22
N LEU A 18 12.38 -10.04 -10.55
CA LEU A 18 12.25 -8.62 -10.20
C LEU A 18 12.87 -7.75 -11.29
N LYS A 19 12.15 -6.71 -11.69
CA LYS A 19 12.61 -5.65 -12.59
C LYS A 19 12.52 -4.33 -11.81
N TYR A 20 13.56 -3.52 -11.87
CA TYR A 20 13.66 -2.28 -11.10
C TYR A 20 13.75 -1.11 -12.06
N VAL A 21 12.85 -0.15 -11.90
CA VAL A 21 12.90 1.12 -12.62
C VAL A 21 13.97 2.00 -11.96
N GLY A 22 14.94 2.45 -12.75
CA GLY A 22 15.97 3.38 -12.31
C GLY A 22 15.43 4.78 -12.02
N ILE A 23 16.29 5.60 -11.43
CA ILE A 23 16.00 7.01 -11.14
C ILE A 23 17.07 7.90 -11.78
N THR A 24 16.68 9.13 -12.07
CA THR A 24 17.59 10.21 -12.47
C THR A 24 18.38 10.75 -11.27
N ASP A 25 19.43 11.53 -11.52
CA ASP A 25 20.26 12.14 -10.45
C ASP A 25 19.48 13.15 -9.58
N ASP A 26 18.43 13.76 -10.13
CA ASP A 26 17.47 14.63 -9.44
C ASP A 26 16.33 13.85 -8.75
N GLY A 27 16.38 12.51 -8.77
CA GLY A 27 15.53 11.67 -7.93
C GLY A 27 14.17 11.34 -8.51
N HIS A 28 13.96 11.51 -9.81
CA HIS A 28 12.73 11.15 -10.52
C HIS A 28 12.84 9.77 -11.17
N LEU A 29 11.70 9.10 -11.38
CA LEU A 29 11.66 7.81 -12.06
C LEU A 29 12.03 7.93 -13.55
N LEU A 30 12.85 7.01 -14.05
CA LEU A 30 13.17 6.92 -15.47
C LEU A 30 11.96 6.37 -16.24
N HIS A 31 11.16 7.26 -16.83
CA HIS A 31 9.94 6.91 -17.57
C HIS A 31 10.16 5.93 -18.72
N GLU A 32 11.27 6.05 -19.45
CA GLU A 32 11.63 5.11 -20.52
C GLU A 32 11.89 3.71 -19.99
N ASP A 33 12.59 3.59 -18.86
CA ASP A 33 12.89 2.31 -18.23
C ASP A 33 11.62 1.61 -17.73
N PHE A 34 10.73 2.38 -17.09
CA PHE A 34 9.38 1.90 -16.74
C PHE A 34 8.62 1.36 -17.96
N ARG A 35 8.58 2.12 -19.06
CA ARG A 35 7.89 1.71 -20.29
C ARG A 35 8.50 0.45 -20.88
N GLN A 36 9.82 0.36 -20.99
CA GLN A 36 10.51 -0.82 -21.50
C GLN A 36 10.19 -2.07 -20.67
N HIS A 37 10.20 -1.94 -19.35
CA HIS A 37 9.82 -3.04 -18.45
C HIS A 37 8.36 -3.46 -18.66
N LEU A 38 7.44 -2.51 -18.75
CA LEU A 38 6.02 -2.79 -18.99
C LEU A 38 5.78 -3.43 -20.37
N GLU A 39 6.50 -2.97 -21.39
CA GLU A 39 6.42 -3.45 -22.77
C GLU A 39 6.94 -4.87 -22.94
N SER A 40 8.01 -5.23 -22.23
CA SER A 40 8.60 -6.57 -22.25
C SER A 40 7.63 -7.68 -21.76
N GLY A 41 6.53 -7.29 -21.12
CA GLY A 41 5.48 -8.22 -20.70
C GLY A 41 5.85 -9.11 -19.51
N GLY A 42 4.94 -10.04 -19.20
CA GLY A 42 5.10 -10.98 -18.08
C GLY A 42 4.98 -10.37 -16.69
N ILE A 43 4.62 -9.08 -16.58
CA ILE A 43 4.42 -8.40 -15.31
C ILE A 43 3.18 -8.98 -14.62
N LYS A 44 3.29 -9.27 -13.32
CA LYS A 44 2.20 -9.82 -12.49
C LYS A 44 1.74 -8.86 -11.38
N LEU A 45 2.58 -7.90 -11.04
CA LEU A 45 2.34 -6.87 -10.04
C LEU A 45 3.33 -5.72 -10.30
N VAL A 46 2.88 -4.49 -10.14
CA VAL A 46 3.75 -3.31 -10.09
C VAL A 46 3.65 -2.70 -8.70
N THR A 47 4.78 -2.36 -8.09
CA THR A 47 4.81 -1.72 -6.76
C THR A 47 5.55 -0.41 -6.82
N MET A 48 4.97 0.66 -6.27
CA MET A 48 5.54 2.01 -6.35
C MET A 48 5.44 2.72 -5.00
N THR A 49 6.44 3.55 -4.69
CA THR A 49 6.33 4.49 -3.55
C THR A 49 5.63 5.75 -4.03
N HIS A 50 4.64 6.25 -3.29
CA HIS A 50 3.98 7.52 -3.63
C HIS A 50 4.90 8.70 -3.33
N VAL A 51 5.53 8.69 -2.16
CA VAL A 51 6.53 9.70 -1.75
C VAL A 51 7.79 8.97 -1.27
N SER A 52 8.96 9.37 -1.76
CA SER A 52 10.24 8.80 -1.31
C SER A 52 10.56 9.24 0.11
N ASN A 53 10.87 8.28 0.99
CA ASN A 53 11.26 8.58 2.38
C ASN A 53 12.68 9.14 2.52
N VAL A 54 13.45 9.19 1.44
CA VAL A 54 14.83 9.69 1.42
C VAL A 54 14.91 10.98 0.62
N LEU A 55 14.32 10.99 -0.58
CA LEU A 55 14.42 12.11 -1.52
C LEU A 55 13.27 13.10 -1.40
N GLY A 56 12.17 12.73 -0.74
CA GLY A 56 10.94 13.55 -0.73
C GLY A 56 10.19 13.57 -2.06
N THR A 57 10.74 13.01 -3.14
CA THR A 57 10.11 12.97 -4.47
C THR A 57 8.69 12.42 -4.40
N ILE A 58 7.72 13.21 -4.87
CA ILE A 58 6.33 12.81 -5.07
C ILE A 58 6.22 12.21 -6.47
N ASN A 59 5.98 10.91 -6.56
CA ASN A 59 5.84 10.23 -7.84
C ASN A 59 4.42 10.42 -8.41
N PRO A 60 4.26 10.64 -9.74
CA PRO A 60 2.96 10.75 -10.39
C PRO A 60 2.29 9.38 -10.55
N VAL A 61 2.04 8.68 -9.43
CA VAL A 61 1.60 7.28 -9.40
C VAL A 61 0.31 7.04 -10.19
N ARG A 62 -0.58 8.03 -10.26
CA ARG A 62 -1.82 7.96 -11.03
C ARG A 62 -1.59 7.70 -12.52
N GLU A 63 -0.58 8.35 -13.10
CA GLU A 63 -0.27 8.21 -14.52
C GLU A 63 0.27 6.81 -14.82
N TYR A 64 1.18 6.34 -13.97
CA TYR A 64 1.72 4.99 -14.06
C TYR A 64 0.64 3.92 -13.84
N ILE A 65 -0.25 4.09 -12.85
CA ILE A 65 -1.35 3.14 -12.60
C ILE A 65 -2.19 2.95 -13.86
N ARG A 66 -2.57 4.05 -14.54
CA ARG A 66 -3.31 3.99 -15.80
C ARG A 66 -2.57 3.22 -16.89
N GLU A 67 -1.26 3.37 -16.99
CA GLU A 67 -0.45 2.61 -17.96
C GLU A 67 -0.38 1.13 -17.61
N VAL A 68 -0.17 0.80 -16.33
CA VAL A 68 -0.11 -0.59 -15.85
C VAL A 68 -1.46 -1.30 -16.06
N HIS A 69 -2.57 -0.62 -15.79
CA HIS A 69 -3.91 -1.19 -15.96
C HIS A 69 -4.26 -1.50 -17.41
N LYS A 70 -3.72 -0.77 -18.40
CA LYS A 70 -3.83 -1.14 -19.83
C LYS A 70 -3.24 -2.53 -20.12
N ARG A 71 -2.35 -3.04 -19.26
CA ARG A 71 -1.77 -4.39 -19.32
C ARG A 71 -2.45 -5.40 -18.39
N GLY A 72 -3.53 -5.02 -17.70
CA GLY A 72 -4.27 -5.89 -16.79
C GLY A 72 -3.49 -6.32 -15.54
N CYS A 73 -2.49 -5.52 -15.12
CA CYS A 73 -1.65 -5.82 -13.97
C CYS A 73 -2.11 -5.02 -12.74
N PRO A 74 -2.13 -5.59 -11.53
CA PRO A 74 -2.43 -4.85 -10.32
C PRO A 74 -1.27 -3.94 -9.89
N VAL A 75 -1.59 -2.87 -9.18
CA VAL A 75 -0.63 -1.90 -8.61
C VAL A 75 -0.75 -1.79 -7.09
N LEU A 76 0.38 -1.92 -6.40
CA LEU A 76 0.51 -1.62 -4.97
C LEU A 76 1.25 -0.30 -4.75
N VAL A 77 0.63 0.61 -4.02
CA VAL A 77 1.20 1.91 -3.65
C VAL A 77 1.67 1.88 -2.19
N ASP A 78 2.96 2.08 -1.96
CA ASP A 78 3.50 2.43 -0.64
C ASP A 78 3.26 3.90 -0.40
N ALA A 79 2.34 4.20 0.51
CA ALA A 79 1.86 5.53 0.82
C ALA A 79 2.28 5.96 2.23
N ALA A 80 3.29 5.29 2.82
CA ALA A 80 3.72 5.54 4.18
C ALA A 80 4.19 6.99 4.42
N GLN A 81 4.65 7.69 3.38
CA GLN A 81 5.06 9.11 3.46
C GLN A 81 4.11 10.08 2.75
N SER A 82 3.06 9.62 2.08
CA SER A 82 2.08 10.54 1.48
C SER A 82 0.88 10.75 2.38
N VAL A 83 0.28 9.68 2.90
CA VAL A 83 -0.94 9.75 3.73
C VAL A 83 -0.81 10.70 4.95
N PRO A 84 0.33 10.80 5.64
CA PRO A 84 0.46 11.75 6.76
C PRO A 84 0.55 13.22 6.32
N HIS A 85 1.00 13.49 5.10
CA HIS A 85 1.50 14.79 4.66
C HIS A 85 0.64 15.47 3.59
N MET A 86 -0.21 14.70 2.88
CA MET A 86 -1.03 15.22 1.79
C MET A 86 -2.35 14.43 1.65
N PRO A 87 -3.39 15.02 1.04
CA PRO A 87 -4.60 14.28 0.70
C PRO A 87 -4.30 13.13 -0.26
N VAL A 88 -4.79 11.94 0.05
CA VAL A 88 -4.68 10.75 -0.81
C VAL A 88 -6.07 10.18 -1.04
N ASP A 89 -6.53 10.20 -2.29
CA ASP A 89 -7.80 9.59 -2.71
C ASP A 89 -7.52 8.30 -3.49
N VAL A 90 -7.80 7.16 -2.88
CA VAL A 90 -7.56 5.84 -3.48
C VAL A 90 -8.45 5.57 -4.71
N GLN A 91 -9.61 6.23 -4.83
CA GLN A 91 -10.50 6.09 -5.98
C GLN A 91 -9.99 6.92 -7.16
N ASP A 92 -9.51 8.14 -6.90
CA ASP A 92 -8.93 8.99 -7.95
C ASP A 92 -7.60 8.42 -8.50
N LEU A 93 -6.79 7.85 -7.61
CA LEU A 93 -5.54 7.15 -7.97
C LEU A 93 -5.81 5.84 -8.71
N ASP A 94 -6.94 5.19 -8.44
CA ASP A 94 -7.32 3.85 -8.93
C ASP A 94 -6.32 2.74 -8.58
N CYS A 95 -5.55 2.89 -7.49
CA CYS A 95 -4.64 1.83 -7.04
C CYS A 95 -5.38 0.56 -6.59
N ASP A 96 -4.75 -0.60 -6.77
CA ASP A 96 -5.33 -1.89 -6.39
C ASP A 96 -5.06 -2.24 -4.93
N PHE A 97 -3.90 -1.80 -4.43
CA PHE A 97 -3.50 -1.84 -3.04
C PHE A 97 -2.86 -0.50 -2.65
N LEU A 98 -3.07 -0.09 -1.39
CA LEU A 98 -2.34 1.03 -0.79
C LEU A 98 -2.03 0.72 0.67
N ALA A 99 -0.77 0.91 1.09
CA ALA A 99 -0.33 0.61 2.44
C ALA A 99 0.29 1.83 3.13
N PHE A 100 0.01 2.02 4.41
CA PHE A 100 0.66 3.03 5.26
C PHE A 100 0.70 2.60 6.74
N SER A 101 1.52 3.30 7.53
CA SER A 101 1.76 2.99 8.95
C SER A 101 1.23 4.08 9.85
N GLY A 102 0.53 3.70 10.94
CA GLY A 102 -0.09 4.65 11.86
C GLY A 102 0.90 5.54 12.62
N HIS A 103 2.07 5.01 12.98
CA HIS A 103 3.10 5.76 13.71
C HIS A 103 3.73 6.92 12.92
N LYS A 104 3.45 7.02 11.61
CA LYS A 104 3.83 8.17 10.78
C LYS A 104 2.75 9.24 10.72
N MET A 105 1.55 8.95 11.20
CA MET A 105 0.38 9.82 11.18
C MET A 105 0.05 10.39 12.57
N CYS A 106 1.07 10.70 13.38
CA CYS A 106 0.88 11.05 14.79
C CYS A 106 0.12 9.98 15.61
N GLY A 107 0.04 8.75 15.10
CA GLY A 107 -0.70 7.64 15.70
C GLY A 107 0.19 6.68 16.48
N PRO A 108 -0.40 5.62 17.07
CA PRO A 108 0.34 4.62 17.84
C PRO A 108 1.32 3.79 17.00
N THR A 109 2.29 3.17 17.67
CA THR A 109 3.11 2.08 17.09
C THR A 109 2.31 0.78 17.01
N GLY A 110 2.77 -0.16 16.17
CA GLY A 110 2.16 -1.49 16.05
C GLY A 110 0.79 -1.51 15.37
N ILE A 111 0.44 -0.47 14.61
CA ILE A 111 -0.79 -0.41 13.80
C ILE A 111 -0.47 0.18 12.41
N GLY A 112 -1.12 -0.34 11.38
CA GLY A 112 -1.00 0.09 10.00
C GLY A 112 -2.25 -0.30 9.20
N ILE A 113 -2.33 0.17 7.97
CA ILE A 113 -3.49 0.00 7.11
C ILE A 113 -3.05 -0.59 5.78
N LEU A 114 -3.83 -1.57 5.30
CA LEU A 114 -3.82 -2.03 3.93
C LEU A 114 -5.20 -1.75 3.34
N TYR A 115 -5.28 -0.81 2.42
CA TYR A 115 -6.39 -0.70 1.50
C TYR A 115 -6.16 -1.66 0.34
N ALA A 116 -7.23 -2.32 -0.13
CA ALA A 116 -7.24 -3.00 -1.41
C ALA A 116 -8.65 -3.02 -1.98
N LYS A 117 -8.77 -3.11 -3.31
CA LYS A 117 -10.08 -3.23 -3.97
C LYS A 117 -10.83 -4.47 -3.46
N LYS A 118 -12.14 -4.32 -3.26
CA LYS A 118 -12.99 -5.38 -2.67
C LYS A 118 -12.88 -6.72 -3.40
N SER A 119 -12.89 -6.71 -4.73
CA SER A 119 -12.75 -7.92 -5.55
C SER A 119 -11.44 -8.67 -5.30
N ILE A 120 -10.35 -7.93 -5.08
CA ILE A 120 -9.04 -8.48 -4.76
C ILE A 120 -9.04 -9.08 -3.36
N LEU A 121 -9.56 -8.34 -2.36
CA LEU A 121 -9.71 -8.85 -1.00
C LEU A 121 -10.56 -10.13 -0.94
N GLN A 122 -11.61 -10.22 -1.75
CA GLN A 122 -12.44 -11.42 -1.84
C GLN A 122 -11.68 -12.60 -2.44
N ALA A 123 -10.90 -12.38 -3.51
CA ALA A 123 -10.15 -13.41 -4.21
C ALA A 123 -8.90 -13.92 -3.47
N MET A 124 -8.24 -13.08 -2.67
CA MET A 124 -7.02 -13.48 -1.96
C MET A 124 -7.29 -14.54 -0.88
N PRO A 125 -6.40 -15.52 -0.69
CA PRO A 125 -6.47 -16.45 0.44
C PRO A 125 -6.26 -15.70 1.77
N PRO A 126 -6.66 -16.28 2.92
CA PRO A 126 -6.34 -15.69 4.22
C PRO A 126 -4.82 -15.56 4.41
N TYR A 127 -4.39 -14.55 5.18
CA TYR A 127 -2.98 -14.31 5.44
C TYR A 127 -2.49 -15.07 6.68
N HIS A 128 -2.98 -14.69 7.86
CA HIS A 128 -2.78 -15.44 9.10
C HIS A 128 -4.03 -16.27 9.41
N GLY A 129 -3.84 -17.45 10.00
CA GLY A 129 -4.92 -18.31 10.49
C GLY A 129 -5.05 -18.21 12.02
N GLY A 130 -6.27 -18.26 12.54
CA GLY A 130 -6.55 -18.20 13.97
C GLY A 130 -8.01 -17.81 14.27
N GLY A 131 -8.30 -17.47 15.52
CA GLY A 131 -9.63 -16.93 15.89
C GLY A 131 -9.97 -15.64 15.15
N GLU A 132 -11.20 -15.14 15.32
CA GLU A 132 -11.74 -13.91 14.70
C GLU A 132 -11.88 -13.87 13.17
N MET A 133 -11.01 -14.53 12.39
CA MET A 133 -11.07 -14.53 10.93
C MET A 133 -11.95 -15.66 10.35
N ILE A 134 -12.35 -16.61 11.19
CA ILE A 134 -13.08 -17.82 10.80
C ILE A 134 -14.58 -17.61 10.95
N ARG A 135 -15.36 -18.13 9.99
CA ARG A 135 -16.82 -18.24 10.04
C ARG A 135 -17.25 -19.60 10.60
N GLU A 136 -16.68 -20.69 10.10
CA GLU A 136 -16.98 -22.07 10.51
C GLU A 136 -15.69 -22.88 10.65
N VAL A 137 -15.60 -23.72 11.68
CA VAL A 137 -14.48 -24.65 11.91
C VAL A 137 -15.02 -26.07 12.00
N HIS A 138 -14.48 -26.96 11.18
CA HIS A 138 -14.70 -28.40 11.25
C HIS A 138 -13.35 -29.11 11.45
N LEU A 139 -13.38 -30.44 11.65
CA LEU A 139 -12.16 -31.22 11.94
C LEU A 139 -11.11 -31.18 10.81
N TYR A 140 -11.54 -31.03 9.55
CA TYR A 140 -10.65 -31.10 8.38
C TYR A 140 -10.72 -29.87 7.47
N GLU A 141 -11.64 -28.94 7.74
CA GLU A 141 -11.85 -27.77 6.90
C GLU A 141 -12.36 -26.58 7.71
N SER A 142 -12.23 -25.38 7.15
CA SER A 142 -12.73 -24.14 7.75
C SER A 142 -13.19 -23.19 6.67
N ALA A 143 -14.22 -22.40 6.98
CA ALA A 143 -14.72 -21.34 6.12
C ALA A 143 -14.38 -19.98 6.73
N TRP A 144 -13.99 -19.00 5.92
CA TRP A 144 -13.50 -17.70 6.38
C TRP A 144 -14.63 -16.66 6.41
N LYS A 145 -14.49 -15.64 7.27
CA LYS A 145 -15.34 -14.44 7.19
C LYS A 145 -15.06 -13.67 5.90
N ASP A 146 -15.98 -12.76 5.55
CA ASP A 146 -15.73 -11.80 4.49
C ASP A 146 -14.63 -10.78 4.89
N PRO A 147 -13.93 -10.17 3.92
CA PRO A 147 -13.06 -9.05 4.20
C PRO A 147 -13.82 -7.90 4.90
N PRO A 148 -13.18 -7.17 5.84
CA PRO A 148 -11.75 -7.23 6.16
C PRO A 148 -11.35 -8.36 7.11
N TYR A 149 -12.29 -8.92 7.88
CA TYR A 149 -12.02 -9.85 8.98
C TYR A 149 -11.25 -11.11 8.57
N LYS A 150 -11.35 -11.56 7.32
CA LYS A 150 -10.52 -12.64 6.75
C LYS A 150 -9.01 -12.46 6.97
N PHE A 151 -8.54 -11.22 7.07
CA PHE A 151 -7.12 -10.86 7.16
C PHE A 151 -6.70 -10.43 8.57
N GLU A 152 -7.62 -10.44 9.55
CA GLU A 152 -7.41 -9.90 10.90
C GLU A 152 -7.57 -11.03 11.93
N ALA A 153 -6.67 -12.02 11.86
CA ALA A 153 -6.71 -13.18 12.75
C ALA A 153 -6.30 -12.84 14.19
N GLY A 154 -7.04 -13.39 15.15
CA GLY A 154 -6.81 -13.23 16.58
C GLY A 154 -7.27 -11.89 17.13
N THR A 155 -6.98 -11.65 18.40
CA THR A 155 -7.25 -10.36 19.04
C THR A 155 -6.40 -9.28 18.40
N THR A 156 -7.05 -8.30 17.78
CA THR A 156 -6.37 -7.20 17.10
C THR A 156 -5.78 -6.18 18.09
N ASN A 157 -4.94 -5.27 17.60
CA ASN A 157 -4.44 -4.15 18.39
C ASN A 157 -5.54 -3.09 18.58
N ILE A 158 -6.50 -3.36 19.48
CA ILE A 158 -7.68 -2.53 19.72
C ILE A 158 -7.28 -1.10 20.10
N ALA A 159 -6.34 -0.94 21.05
CA ALA A 159 -5.85 0.36 21.48
C ALA A 159 -5.16 1.12 20.34
N GLY A 160 -4.36 0.41 19.53
CA GLY A 160 -3.73 0.96 18.34
C GLY A 160 -4.74 1.46 17.31
N ALA A 161 -5.80 0.69 17.04
CA ALA A 161 -6.86 1.08 16.11
C ALA A 161 -7.63 2.32 16.59
N ILE A 162 -8.01 2.37 17.87
CA ILE A 162 -8.69 3.54 18.47
C ILE A 162 -7.78 4.77 18.42
N GLY A 163 -6.52 4.62 18.82
CA GLY A 163 -5.55 5.72 18.80
C GLY A 163 -5.27 6.22 17.38
N LEU A 164 -5.17 5.32 16.40
CA LEU A 164 -5.03 5.70 15.00
C LEU A 164 -6.25 6.47 14.49
N GLY A 165 -7.46 6.05 14.87
CA GLY A 165 -8.68 6.80 14.56
C GLY A 165 -8.62 8.25 15.07
N LYS A 166 -8.11 8.46 16.29
CA LYS A 166 -7.92 9.82 16.83
C LYS A 166 -6.82 10.62 16.15
N ALA A 167 -5.75 9.97 15.72
CA ALA A 167 -4.73 10.59 14.87
C ALA A 167 -5.32 11.06 13.52
N VAL A 168 -6.18 10.25 12.89
CA VAL A 168 -6.88 10.62 11.67
C VAL A 168 -7.82 11.80 11.91
N ASP A 169 -8.61 11.79 13.00
CA ASP A 169 -9.47 12.92 13.38
C ASP A 169 -8.64 14.22 13.53
N TYR A 170 -7.49 14.14 14.19
CA TYR A 170 -6.59 15.27 14.42
C TYR A 170 -6.05 15.86 13.11
N LEU A 171 -5.45 15.02 12.25
CA LEU A 171 -4.90 15.47 10.97
C LEU A 171 -6.00 15.99 10.04
N SER A 172 -7.18 15.37 10.04
CA SER A 172 -8.32 15.82 9.25
C SER A 172 -8.87 17.16 9.76
N GLY A 173 -8.86 17.39 11.07
CA GLY A 173 -9.27 18.65 11.69
C GLY A 173 -8.33 19.81 11.38
N LEU A 174 -7.02 19.55 11.28
CA LEU A 174 -6.04 20.53 10.77
C LEU A 174 -6.20 20.77 9.27
N GLY A 175 -6.59 19.73 8.52
CA GLY A 175 -6.73 19.74 7.08
C GLY A 175 -5.43 19.37 6.37
N LEU A 176 -5.40 18.21 5.70
CA LEU A 176 -4.19 17.70 5.03
C LEU A 176 -3.64 18.64 3.95
N ARG A 177 -4.48 19.49 3.33
CA ARG A 177 -3.99 20.52 2.40
C ARG A 177 -3.22 21.63 3.13
N ASN A 178 -3.72 22.09 4.27
CA ASN A 178 -3.04 23.09 5.08
C ASN A 178 -1.71 22.55 5.60
N ILE A 179 -1.66 21.27 5.98
CA ILE A 179 -0.42 20.59 6.38
C ILE A 179 0.57 20.58 5.22
N GLN A 180 0.13 20.13 4.04
CA GLN A 180 0.97 20.08 2.85
C GLN A 180 1.55 21.45 2.47
N GLU A 181 0.70 22.49 2.46
CA GLU A 181 1.12 23.86 2.16
C GLU A 181 2.13 24.37 3.18
N HIS A 182 1.87 24.15 4.47
CA HIS A 182 2.79 24.54 5.53
C HIS A 182 4.15 23.83 5.44
N GLU A 183 4.16 22.53 5.13
CA GLU A 183 5.41 21.78 4.96
C GLU A 183 6.22 22.29 3.76
N GLN A 184 5.55 22.66 2.66
CA GLN A 184 6.20 23.25 1.49
C GLN A 184 6.78 24.64 1.77
N GLU A 185 6.18 25.43 2.66
CA GLU A 185 6.75 26.73 3.07
C GLU A 185 8.06 26.57 3.88
N LEU A 186 8.27 25.43 4.52
CA LEU A 186 9.43 25.17 5.39
C LEU A 186 10.61 24.53 4.65
N THR A 187 10.44 24.04 3.42
CA THR A 187 11.43 23.28 2.64
C THR A 187 11.70 23.89 1.28
#